data_AF-A0A7I8ISD1-F1
#
_entry.id   AF-A0A7I8ISD1-F1
#
_cell.length_a   1.000
_cell.length_b   1.000
_cell.length_c   1.000
_cell.angle_alpha   90.00
_cell.angle_beta   90.00
_cell.angle_gamma   90.00
#
_symmetry.space_group_name_H-M   'P 1'
#
loop_
_entity.id
_entity.type
_entity.pdbx_description
1 polymer ?
#
loop_
_entity_poly.entity_id
_entity_poly.type
_entity_poly.pdbx_seq_one_letter_code
_entity_poly.pdbx_strand_id
1 'polypeptide(L)'
;MGGELESASRQIRSGHLPVDGVVDYRGRPVFSRSTYGGWTSAFFIIGAELSEHFAHTGISMNLISYLTGPFQESTASAAANMNTLTGVSLMLPLLGGFIGDYFLGRYRTTVVSSLLYVLGLAMLVASAVAPSLRPPECGSDSGSRESCLPSQFQIAFFFSALYLVAVAQGGHKACTQAFGVDQFDGDDPKECRSRGSFFNWLHFGVSSGMAFTVLLMSYVQDNIGWGLGFGLPCASMAISLVLFLAGTRTYRYCAPSGKNPLAQLAGADCNFSSSQRGLPHEEAKEALLRGGSAGEEEGVAEGPRAVLRLLPIGVTCLLYAVVLAQSTTFFTKQGSTMDRRITPSFLVPPAALQSFIHLSVLAFVPIYDRLFVPITRAFTGRPSGLTMLQRIGVGMVLSIFAVAIAAKVETKRLQTARDLGLVDLPGVAIPMSLWWLVPQYVLFGVSSVFTVVGLQEFFYDQVPVSMRSLGFALYLSIFGVGSFISGFFILDWFSDNLNRAHLDYFYWLLAALSSVELLLYLYLARSFVYKQRKKGSGAA
;
A
#
# COMPACT_ATOMS: atom_id res chain seq x y z
N MET A 1 -18.17 34.63 26.48
CA MET A 1 -16.75 34.74 26.91
C MET A 1 -16.55 34.70 28.42
N GLY A 2 -17.29 35.44 29.26
CA GLY A 2 -17.07 35.46 30.73
C GLY A 2 -17.34 34.13 31.46
N GLY A 3 -18.49 33.49 31.23
CA GLY A 3 -18.85 32.23 31.94
C GLY A 3 -18.02 31.00 31.53
N GLU A 4 -17.33 31.04 30.38
CA GLU A 4 -16.59 29.89 29.83
C GLU A 4 -15.15 29.83 30.36
N LEU A 5 -14.50 30.98 30.54
CA LEU A 5 -13.22 31.13 31.26
C LEU A 5 -13.36 30.73 32.74
N GLU A 6 -14.53 30.97 33.33
CA GLU A 6 -14.87 30.51 34.67
C GLU A 6 -14.98 28.98 34.77
N SER A 7 -15.48 28.30 33.74
CA SER A 7 -15.58 26.83 33.75
C SER A 7 -14.21 26.15 33.62
N ALA A 8 -13.32 26.68 32.77
CA ALA A 8 -11.97 26.17 32.60
C ALA A 8 -11.11 26.41 33.85
N SER A 9 -11.24 27.58 34.48
CA SER A 9 -10.56 27.88 35.75
C SER A 9 -11.09 27.06 36.93
N ARG A 10 -12.39 26.71 36.95
CA ARG A 10 -12.96 25.73 37.91
C ARG A 10 -12.43 24.32 37.69
N GLN A 11 -12.27 23.86 36.44
CA GLN A 11 -11.73 22.53 36.14
C GLN A 11 -10.26 22.38 36.53
N ILE A 12 -9.46 23.42 36.27
CA ILE A 12 -8.05 23.49 36.71
C ILE A 12 -7.98 23.48 38.26
N ARG A 13 -8.85 24.24 38.95
CA ARG A 13 -8.96 24.20 40.42
C ARG A 13 -9.41 22.85 40.97
N SER A 14 -10.10 22.03 40.18
CA SER A 14 -10.56 20.68 40.56
C SER A 14 -9.57 19.56 40.26
N GLY A 15 -8.33 19.88 39.87
CA GLY A 15 -7.26 18.90 39.63
C GLY A 15 -7.34 18.16 38.28
N HIS A 16 -8.25 18.54 37.38
CA HIS A 16 -8.36 17.94 36.05
C HIS A 16 -7.45 18.69 35.06
N LEU A 17 -6.26 18.13 34.81
CA LEU A 17 -5.32 18.64 33.81
C LEU A 17 -5.86 18.38 32.39
N PRO A 18 -5.69 19.34 31.46
CA PRO A 18 -6.03 19.13 30.06
C PRO A 18 -5.13 18.04 29.46
N VAL A 19 -5.60 17.39 28.40
CA VAL A 19 -4.77 16.48 27.60
C VAL A 19 -3.75 17.31 26.83
N ASP A 20 -2.46 17.07 27.07
CA ASP A 20 -1.38 17.88 26.52
C ASP A 20 -1.35 17.86 24.99
N GLY A 21 -1.24 19.04 24.38
CA GLY A 21 -1.14 19.20 22.93
C GLY A 21 -2.43 18.90 22.14
N VAL A 22 -3.57 18.70 22.80
CA VAL A 22 -4.85 18.33 22.17
C VAL A 22 -5.92 19.42 22.35
N VAL A 23 -6.61 19.74 21.26
CA VAL A 23 -7.72 20.71 21.21
C VAL A 23 -9.00 20.10 20.64
N ASP A 24 -10.15 20.69 20.98
CA ASP A 24 -11.45 20.38 20.39
C ASP A 24 -11.62 21.02 19.00
N TYR A 25 -12.74 20.75 18.33
CA TYR A 25 -13.06 21.32 17.02
C TYR A 25 -13.18 22.86 17.00
N ARG A 26 -13.25 23.52 18.17
CA ARG A 26 -13.24 24.97 18.33
C ARG A 26 -11.85 25.52 18.73
N GLY A 27 -10.84 24.66 18.81
CA GLY A 27 -9.48 25.04 19.21
C GLY A 27 -9.29 25.20 20.72
N ARG A 28 -10.19 24.67 21.55
CA ARG A 28 -10.11 24.77 23.01
C ARG A 28 -9.43 23.55 23.62
N PRO A 29 -8.69 23.67 24.73
CA PRO A 29 -8.07 22.53 25.40
C PRO A 29 -9.11 21.48 25.83
N VAL A 30 -8.78 20.20 25.65
CA VAL A 30 -9.67 19.09 26.00
C VAL A 30 -9.44 18.67 27.45
N PHE A 31 -10.45 18.84 28.31
CA PHE A 31 -10.42 18.42 29.72
C PHE A 31 -11.17 17.11 29.99
N SER A 32 -12.17 16.78 29.17
CA SER A 32 -13.00 15.59 29.34
C SER A 32 -12.61 14.50 28.33
N ARG A 33 -12.01 13.43 28.86
CA ARG A 33 -11.62 12.24 28.07
C ARG A 33 -12.82 11.43 27.56
N SER A 34 -13.98 11.50 28.24
CA SER A 34 -15.19 10.75 27.88
C SER A 34 -15.99 11.35 26.72
N THR A 35 -15.87 12.65 26.49
CA THR A 35 -16.69 13.39 25.51
C THR A 35 -16.00 13.53 24.15
N TYR A 36 -14.67 13.61 24.15
CA TYR A 36 -13.86 13.75 22.94
C TYR A 36 -12.88 12.58 22.81
N GLY A 37 -12.69 12.09 21.59
CA GLY A 37 -11.80 10.98 21.26
C GLY A 37 -12.39 9.61 21.60
N GLY A 38 -11.51 8.63 21.81
CA GLY A 38 -11.87 7.25 22.12
C GLY A 38 -12.59 6.53 20.98
N TRP A 39 -13.31 5.47 21.34
CA TRP A 39 -13.92 4.55 20.37
C TRP A 39 -15.03 5.17 19.53
N THR A 40 -15.81 6.10 20.08
CA THR A 40 -16.87 6.81 19.33
C THR A 40 -16.30 7.54 18.13
N SER A 41 -15.19 8.26 18.32
CA SER A 41 -14.44 8.91 17.25
C SER A 41 -13.73 7.90 16.34
N ALA A 42 -13.13 6.86 16.93
CA ALA A 42 -12.40 5.85 16.18
C ALA A 42 -13.29 5.10 15.16
N PHE A 43 -14.57 4.85 15.45
CA PHE A 43 -15.47 4.18 14.51
C PHE A 43 -15.67 4.96 13.20
N PHE A 44 -15.81 6.29 13.27
CA PHE A 44 -15.91 7.11 12.07
C PHE A 44 -14.63 7.06 11.23
N ILE A 45 -13.47 7.04 11.88
CA ILE A 45 -12.17 6.99 11.22
C ILE A 45 -11.90 5.60 10.62
N ILE A 46 -12.27 4.52 11.32
CA ILE A 46 -12.22 3.15 10.78
C ILE A 46 -13.12 3.06 9.54
N GLY A 47 -14.32 3.61 9.59
CA GLY A 47 -15.22 3.65 8.43
C GLY A 47 -14.60 4.38 7.24
N ALA A 48 -13.88 5.49 7.50
CA ALA A 48 -13.15 6.22 6.48
C ALA A 48 -12.04 5.38 5.83
N GLU A 49 -11.21 4.73 6.65
CA GLU A 49 -10.13 3.86 6.17
C GLU A 49 -10.66 2.67 5.37
N LEU A 50 -11.71 2.00 5.85
CA LEU A 50 -12.33 0.87 5.16
C LEU A 50 -12.91 1.27 3.80
N SER A 51 -13.53 2.45 3.71
CA SER A 51 -14.06 2.96 2.46
C SER A 51 -12.96 3.34 1.47
N GLU A 52 -11.83 3.86 1.94
CA GLU A 52 -10.66 4.13 1.10
C GLU A 52 -10.11 2.84 0.51
N HIS A 53 -9.91 1.82 1.33
CA HIS A 53 -9.46 0.52 0.86
C HIS A 53 -10.44 -0.11 -0.12
N PHE A 54 -11.74 -0.03 0.15
CA PHE A 54 -12.78 -0.49 -0.77
C PHE A 54 -12.67 0.22 -2.13
N ALA A 55 -12.53 1.55 -2.13
CA ALA A 55 -12.45 2.33 -3.36
C ALA A 55 -11.16 2.05 -4.14
N HIS A 56 -10.00 2.06 -3.47
CA HIS A 56 -8.71 1.79 -4.10
C HIS A 56 -8.65 0.38 -4.68
N THR A 57 -8.95 -0.63 -3.87
CA THR A 57 -8.91 -2.02 -4.31
C THR A 57 -9.93 -2.27 -5.41
N GLY A 58 -11.14 -1.71 -5.29
CA GLY A 58 -12.19 -1.82 -6.30
C GLY A 58 -11.76 -1.30 -7.67
N ILE A 59 -11.03 -0.19 -7.75
CA ILE A 59 -10.52 0.34 -9.02
C ILE A 59 -9.30 -0.45 -9.49
N SER A 60 -8.27 -0.55 -8.64
CA SER A 60 -6.94 -0.97 -9.07
C SER A 60 -6.90 -2.45 -9.49
N MET A 61 -7.61 -3.34 -8.79
CA MET A 61 -7.45 -4.79 -9.00
C MET A 61 -7.80 -5.27 -10.43
N ASN A 62 -8.74 -4.61 -11.10
CA ASN A 62 -9.25 -5.03 -12.41
C ASN A 62 -9.06 -3.93 -13.47
N LEU A 63 -8.32 -2.88 -13.14
CA LEU A 63 -8.04 -1.76 -14.06
C LEU A 63 -7.42 -2.23 -15.37
N ILE A 64 -6.56 -3.26 -15.32
CA ILE A 64 -5.96 -3.85 -16.52
C ILE A 64 -6.99 -4.43 -17.49
N SER A 65 -8.15 -4.91 -17.00
CA SER A 65 -9.25 -5.37 -17.85
C SER A 65 -10.00 -4.23 -18.51
N TYR A 66 -10.13 -3.09 -17.82
CA TYR A 66 -10.70 -1.88 -18.40
C TYR A 66 -9.80 -1.28 -19.48
N LEU A 67 -8.49 -1.21 -19.22
CA LEU A 67 -7.52 -0.63 -20.15
C LEU A 67 -7.41 -1.43 -21.45
N THR A 68 -7.34 -2.77 -21.37
CA THR A 68 -7.22 -3.59 -22.60
C THR A 68 -8.56 -3.89 -23.27
N GLY A 69 -9.68 -3.71 -22.55
CA GLY A 69 -11.02 -4.00 -23.06
C GLY A 69 -11.61 -2.74 -23.70
N PRO A 70 -12.39 -1.95 -22.94
CA PRO A 70 -12.94 -0.67 -23.41
C PRO A 70 -11.94 0.29 -24.06
N PHE A 71 -10.74 0.44 -23.50
CA PHE A 71 -9.73 1.36 -24.03
C PHE A 71 -8.85 0.75 -25.13
N GLN A 72 -8.96 -0.56 -25.37
CA GLN A 72 -8.21 -1.29 -26.40
C GLN A 72 -6.67 -1.08 -26.32
N GLU A 73 -6.13 -0.76 -25.15
CA GLU A 73 -4.67 -0.69 -24.96
C GLU A 73 -4.06 -2.09 -25.08
N SER A 74 -2.82 -2.15 -25.54
CA SER A 74 -2.08 -3.41 -25.50
C SER A 74 -1.84 -3.85 -24.06
N THR A 75 -1.67 -5.17 -23.87
CA THR A 75 -1.47 -5.72 -22.52
C THR A 75 -0.21 -5.15 -21.85
N ALA A 76 0.84 -4.87 -22.63
CA ALA A 76 2.07 -4.27 -22.15
C ALA A 76 1.86 -2.80 -21.74
N SER A 77 1.22 -1.98 -22.61
CA SER A 77 0.90 -0.58 -22.29
C SER A 77 0.01 -0.47 -21.06
N ALA A 78 -1.06 -1.27 -21.00
CA ALA A 78 -2.00 -1.26 -19.88
C ALA A 78 -1.31 -1.63 -18.56
N ALA A 79 -0.44 -2.65 -18.56
CA ALA A 79 0.32 -3.04 -17.38
C ALA A 79 1.34 -1.98 -16.98
N ALA A 80 2.02 -1.33 -17.93
CA ALA A 80 2.95 -0.24 -17.67
C ALA A 80 2.24 1.01 -17.09
N ASN A 81 1.08 1.38 -17.63
CA ASN A 81 0.24 2.46 -17.12
C ASN A 81 -0.25 2.18 -15.70
N MET A 82 -0.71 0.94 -15.44
CA MET A 82 -1.15 0.50 -14.11
C MET A 82 0.00 0.51 -13.09
N ASN A 83 1.19 0.07 -13.48
CA ASN A 83 2.39 0.10 -12.65
C ASN A 83 2.86 1.53 -12.38
N THR A 84 2.79 2.41 -13.37
CA THR A 84 3.10 3.84 -13.22
C THR A 84 2.13 4.51 -12.23
N LEU A 85 0.83 4.24 -12.38
CA LEU A 85 -0.19 4.75 -11.45
C LEU A 85 0.05 4.24 -10.02
N THR A 86 0.29 2.95 -9.86
CA THR A 86 0.59 2.33 -8.56
C THR A 86 1.86 2.93 -7.94
N GLY A 87 2.90 3.15 -8.75
CA GLY A 87 4.13 3.83 -8.36
C GLY A 87 3.85 5.22 -7.79
N VAL A 88 3.09 6.03 -8.53
CA VAL A 88 2.70 7.39 -8.11
C VAL A 88 1.86 7.36 -6.82
N SER A 89 0.83 6.51 -6.74
CA SER A 89 -0.02 6.37 -5.55
C SER A 89 0.75 5.96 -4.29
N LEU A 90 1.84 5.19 -4.42
CA LEU A 90 2.66 4.76 -3.28
C LEU A 90 3.77 5.75 -2.92
N MET A 91 4.15 6.67 -3.83
CA MET A 91 5.04 7.80 -3.54
C MET A 91 4.32 8.96 -2.84
N LEU A 92 3.11 9.27 -3.28
CA LEU A 92 2.37 10.45 -2.82
C LEU A 92 2.08 10.53 -1.31
N PRO A 93 2.00 9.43 -0.53
CA PRO A 93 1.92 9.50 0.93
C PRO A 93 3.09 10.26 1.58
N LEU A 94 4.29 10.28 0.97
CA LEU A 94 5.41 11.10 1.45
C LEU A 94 5.04 12.59 1.46
N LEU A 95 4.41 13.06 0.37
CA LEU A 95 3.97 14.44 0.23
C LEU A 95 2.71 14.71 1.06
N GLY A 96 1.74 13.78 1.04
CA GLY A 96 0.49 13.90 1.78
C GLY A 96 0.69 13.99 3.29
N GLY A 97 1.57 13.16 3.85
CA GLY A 97 1.95 13.21 5.26
C GLY A 97 2.65 14.51 5.63
N PHE A 98 3.59 14.98 4.80
CA PHE A 98 4.26 16.26 5.00
C PHE A 98 3.27 17.44 5.02
N ILE A 99 2.34 17.48 4.07
CA ILE A 99 1.30 18.53 4.02
C ILE A 99 0.40 18.46 5.27
N GLY A 100 0.01 17.25 5.69
CA GLY A 100 -0.84 17.02 6.85
C GLY A 100 -0.20 17.37 8.19
N ASP A 101 1.07 17.03 8.38
CA ASP A 101 1.76 17.26 9.66
C ASP A 101 2.20 18.73 9.83
N TYR A 102 2.51 19.45 8.74
CA TYR A 102 3.13 20.78 8.84
C TYR A 102 2.28 21.97 8.36
N PHE A 103 1.38 21.79 7.39
CA PHE A 103 0.67 22.92 6.77
C PHE A 103 -0.81 22.95 7.11
N LEU A 104 -1.54 21.90 6.72
CA LEU A 104 -3.00 21.87 6.76
C LEU A 104 -3.56 21.27 8.05
N GLY A 105 -2.80 20.42 8.73
CA GLY A 105 -3.29 19.59 9.84
C GLY A 105 -3.98 18.32 9.32
N ARG A 106 -3.76 17.20 10.01
CA ARG A 106 -4.21 15.85 9.60
C ARG A 106 -5.70 15.77 9.24
N TYR A 107 -6.56 16.38 10.05
CA TYR A 107 -8.01 16.41 9.78
C TYR A 107 -8.35 17.14 8.48
N ARG A 108 -7.82 18.34 8.27
CA ARG A 108 -8.15 19.14 7.07
C ARG A 108 -7.59 18.48 5.81
N THR A 109 -6.38 17.93 5.88
CA THR A 109 -5.81 17.15 4.77
C THR A 109 -6.69 15.95 4.45
N THR A 110 -7.17 15.22 5.46
CA THR A 110 -8.08 14.08 5.25
C THR A 110 -9.38 14.50 4.55
N VAL A 111 -10.00 15.62 4.95
CA VAL A 111 -11.22 16.14 4.31
C VAL A 111 -10.97 16.58 2.88
N VAL A 112 -9.91 17.36 2.62
CA VAL A 112 -9.55 17.83 1.27
C VAL A 112 -9.23 16.64 0.36
N SER A 113 -8.43 15.70 0.84
CA SER A 113 -8.12 14.46 0.11
C SER A 113 -9.37 13.66 -0.19
N SER A 114 -10.30 13.51 0.75
CA SER A 114 -11.56 12.79 0.52
C SER A 114 -12.44 13.47 -0.52
N LEU A 115 -12.51 14.81 -0.53
CA LEU A 115 -13.22 15.58 -1.56
C LEU A 115 -12.60 15.37 -2.95
N LEU A 116 -11.27 15.43 -3.05
CA LEU A 116 -10.55 15.15 -4.29
C LEU A 116 -10.76 13.69 -4.74
N TYR A 117 -10.86 12.76 -3.78
CA TYR A 117 -11.14 11.35 -4.06
C TYR A 117 -12.52 11.19 -4.69
N VAL A 118 -13.56 11.76 -4.07
CA VAL A 118 -14.94 11.73 -4.61
C VAL A 118 -14.99 12.38 -5.98
N LEU A 119 -14.31 13.50 -6.19
CA LEU A 119 -14.23 14.16 -7.50
C LEU A 119 -13.57 13.25 -8.56
N GLY A 120 -12.42 12.65 -8.25
CA GLY A 120 -11.73 11.72 -9.15
C GLY A 120 -12.60 10.50 -9.49
N LEU A 121 -13.29 9.92 -8.50
CA LEU A 121 -14.22 8.81 -8.71
C LEU A 121 -15.42 9.22 -9.55
N ALA A 122 -16.00 10.39 -9.31
CA ALA A 122 -17.10 10.91 -10.11
C ALA A 122 -16.69 11.14 -11.57
N MET A 123 -15.46 11.61 -11.80
CA MET A 123 -14.88 11.71 -13.15
C MET A 123 -14.71 10.32 -13.78
N LEU A 124 -14.25 9.30 -13.03
CA LEU A 124 -14.18 7.92 -13.55
C LEU A 124 -15.57 7.36 -13.90
N VAL A 125 -16.59 7.60 -13.08
CA VAL A 125 -17.98 7.23 -13.39
C VAL A 125 -18.45 7.92 -14.66
N ALA A 126 -18.19 9.22 -14.80
CA ALA A 126 -18.53 9.98 -16.00
C ALA A 126 -17.83 9.40 -17.24
N SER A 127 -16.56 8.98 -17.11
CA SER A 127 -15.80 8.35 -18.19
C SER A 127 -16.36 6.99 -18.63
N ALA A 128 -17.10 6.29 -17.77
CA ALA A 128 -17.69 4.99 -18.09
C ALA A 128 -19.16 5.09 -18.55
N VAL A 129 -19.90 6.13 -18.14
CA VAL A 129 -21.35 6.23 -18.37
C VAL A 129 -21.71 7.30 -19.38
N ALA A 130 -21.02 8.44 -19.41
CA ALA A 130 -21.41 9.55 -20.26
C ALA A 130 -21.12 9.23 -21.75
N PRO A 131 -22.10 9.32 -22.66
CA PRO A 131 -21.93 8.96 -24.07
C PRO A 131 -20.77 9.68 -24.77
N SER A 132 -20.48 10.93 -24.38
CA SER A 132 -19.39 11.73 -24.95
C SER A 132 -18.01 11.37 -24.40
N LEU A 133 -17.95 10.74 -23.22
CA LEU A 133 -16.69 10.45 -22.51
C LEU A 133 -16.32 8.95 -22.53
N ARG A 134 -17.30 8.07 -22.78
CA ARG A 134 -17.07 6.63 -22.87
C ARG A 134 -16.39 6.24 -24.18
N PRO A 135 -15.47 5.26 -24.16
CA PRO A 135 -14.92 4.68 -25.38
C PRO A 135 -16.04 4.14 -26.29
N PRO A 136 -15.90 4.21 -27.62
CA PRO A 136 -16.90 3.69 -28.55
C PRO A 136 -17.06 2.16 -28.39
N GLU A 137 -18.30 1.68 -28.40
CA GLU A 137 -18.61 0.24 -28.34
C GLU A 137 -18.38 -0.40 -29.72
N CYS A 138 -17.46 -1.36 -29.80
CA CYS A 138 -17.22 -2.12 -31.03
C CYS A 138 -18.22 -3.26 -31.17
N GLY A 139 -19.18 -3.11 -32.09
CA GLY A 139 -20.01 -4.22 -32.57
C GLY A 139 -19.20 -5.15 -33.48
N SER A 140 -19.48 -6.45 -33.44
CA SER A 140 -18.75 -7.49 -34.20
C SER A 140 -18.93 -7.43 -35.73
N ASP A 141 -19.65 -6.45 -36.28
CA ASP A 141 -20.20 -6.48 -37.65
C ASP A 141 -19.76 -5.36 -38.61
N SER A 142 -18.66 -4.64 -38.35
CA SER A 142 -18.14 -3.68 -39.35
C SER A 142 -16.62 -3.59 -39.38
N GLY A 143 -16.05 -3.91 -40.55
CA GLY A 143 -14.62 -4.10 -40.82
C GLY A 143 -13.76 -2.83 -40.86
N SER A 144 -13.89 -1.90 -39.92
CA SER A 144 -12.96 -0.77 -39.75
C SER A 144 -12.37 -0.73 -38.33
N ARG A 145 -11.18 -1.35 -38.16
CA ARG A 145 -10.41 -1.33 -36.91
C ARG A 145 -10.09 0.10 -36.39
N GLU A 146 -10.11 1.11 -37.26
CA GLU A 146 -9.81 2.51 -36.90
C GLU A 146 -10.97 3.25 -36.21
N SER A 147 -12.21 2.77 -36.32
CA SER A 147 -13.40 3.43 -35.74
C SER A 147 -13.61 3.18 -34.25
N CYS A 148 -12.73 2.38 -33.64
CA CYS A 148 -12.88 1.79 -32.31
C CYS A 148 -11.89 2.32 -31.27
N LEU A 149 -11.02 3.27 -31.64
CA LEU A 149 -10.04 3.84 -30.73
C LEU A 149 -10.64 5.03 -29.95
N PRO A 150 -10.43 5.10 -28.62
CA PRO A 150 -10.88 6.24 -27.83
C PRO A 150 -10.17 7.51 -28.28
N SER A 151 -10.89 8.65 -28.24
CA SER A 151 -10.28 9.94 -28.60
C SER A 151 -9.22 10.36 -27.57
N GLN A 152 -8.26 11.18 -28.00
CA GLN A 152 -7.24 11.72 -27.08
C GLN A 152 -7.85 12.44 -25.86
N PHE A 153 -9.01 13.09 -26.05
CA PHE A 153 -9.73 13.73 -24.95
C PHE A 153 -10.28 12.72 -23.94
N GLN A 154 -10.86 11.61 -24.40
CA GLN A 154 -11.37 10.54 -23.51
C GLN A 154 -10.25 9.90 -22.70
N ILE A 155 -9.10 9.63 -23.36
CA ILE A 155 -7.88 9.12 -22.72
C ILE A 155 -7.38 10.13 -21.68
N ALA A 156 -7.20 11.39 -22.06
CA ALA A 156 -6.71 12.44 -21.16
C ALA A 156 -7.65 12.61 -19.95
N PHE A 157 -8.97 12.62 -20.16
CA PHE A 157 -9.95 12.75 -19.10
C PHE A 157 -9.90 11.58 -18.11
N PHE A 158 -9.83 10.35 -18.63
CA PHE A 158 -9.75 9.14 -17.82
C PHE A 158 -8.47 9.07 -16.98
N PHE A 159 -7.30 9.30 -17.59
CA PHE A 159 -6.04 9.31 -16.85
C PHE A 159 -5.96 10.48 -15.87
N SER A 160 -6.49 11.66 -16.22
CA SER A 160 -6.59 12.78 -15.26
C SER A 160 -7.40 12.40 -14.03
N ALA A 161 -8.50 11.66 -14.22
CA ALA A 161 -9.31 11.15 -13.11
C ALA A 161 -8.55 10.12 -12.26
N LEU A 162 -7.82 9.18 -12.88
CA LEU A 162 -6.99 8.20 -12.18
C LEU A 162 -5.89 8.85 -11.34
N TYR A 163 -5.15 9.82 -11.91
CA TYR A 163 -4.10 10.53 -11.19
C TYR A 163 -4.66 11.43 -10.08
N LEU A 164 -5.86 12.00 -10.27
CA LEU A 164 -6.54 12.74 -9.20
C LEU A 164 -6.88 11.82 -8.02
N VAL A 165 -7.34 10.60 -8.28
CA VAL A 165 -7.54 9.57 -7.24
C VAL A 165 -6.21 9.23 -6.56
N ALA A 166 -5.11 9.08 -7.29
CA ALA A 166 -3.79 8.83 -6.70
C ALA A 166 -3.33 9.97 -5.76
N VAL A 167 -3.53 11.24 -6.15
CA VAL A 167 -3.25 12.41 -5.31
C VAL A 167 -4.12 12.42 -4.05
N ALA A 168 -5.40 12.11 -4.19
CA ALA A 168 -6.31 11.99 -3.07
C ALA A 168 -5.87 10.90 -2.07
N GLN A 169 -5.46 9.73 -2.58
CA GLN A 169 -4.94 8.61 -1.78
C GLN A 169 -3.73 9.02 -0.94
N GLY A 170 -2.78 9.76 -1.53
CA GLY A 170 -1.57 10.18 -0.85
C GLY A 170 -1.84 10.90 0.48
N GLY A 171 -2.72 11.90 0.45
CA GLY A 171 -3.09 12.64 1.66
C GLY A 171 -4.01 11.86 2.61
N HIS A 172 -4.99 11.12 2.07
CA HIS A 172 -5.93 10.35 2.88
C HIS A 172 -5.19 9.25 3.67
N LYS A 173 -4.37 8.43 3.01
CA LYS A 173 -3.67 7.29 3.61
C LYS A 173 -2.64 7.72 4.66
N ALA A 174 -1.93 8.82 4.42
CA ALA A 174 -0.93 9.32 5.37
C ALA A 174 -1.57 9.92 6.62
N CYS A 175 -2.70 10.63 6.48
CA CYS A 175 -3.28 11.42 7.57
C CYS A 175 -4.36 10.69 8.37
N THR A 176 -5.19 9.85 7.73
CA THR A 176 -6.37 9.23 8.36
C THR A 176 -5.97 8.24 9.44
N GLN A 177 -5.02 7.35 9.14
CA GLN A 177 -4.51 6.39 10.11
C GLN A 177 -3.85 7.09 11.31
N ALA A 178 -3.03 8.12 11.06
CA ALA A 178 -2.41 8.91 12.12
C ALA A 178 -3.46 9.65 12.98
N PHE A 179 -4.47 10.24 12.34
CA PHE A 179 -5.57 10.91 13.03
C PHE A 179 -6.42 9.96 13.89
N GLY A 180 -6.57 8.70 13.46
CA GLY A 180 -7.20 7.64 14.25
C GLY A 180 -6.45 7.32 15.53
N VAL A 181 -5.11 7.31 15.46
CA VAL A 181 -4.25 7.12 16.63
C VAL A 181 -4.37 8.28 17.61
N ASP A 182 -4.47 9.52 17.12
CA ASP A 182 -4.60 10.73 17.91
C ASP A 182 -5.90 10.77 18.75
N GLN A 183 -6.86 9.87 18.50
CA GLN A 183 -8.07 9.76 19.29
C GLN A 183 -7.87 9.09 20.65
N PHE A 184 -6.73 8.45 20.89
CA PHE A 184 -6.41 7.75 22.14
C PHE A 184 -5.21 8.40 22.84
N ASP A 185 -5.40 8.78 24.10
CA ASP A 185 -4.36 9.31 24.98
C ASP A 185 -3.33 8.21 25.29
N GLY A 186 -2.06 8.49 24.99
CA GLY A 186 -0.97 7.54 25.20
C GLY A 186 -0.55 7.40 26.66
N ASP A 187 -0.80 8.43 27.46
CA ASP A 187 -0.38 8.51 28.85
C ASP A 187 -1.42 7.90 29.81
N ASP A 188 -2.64 7.69 29.33
CA ASP A 188 -3.68 6.96 30.07
C ASP A 188 -3.58 5.44 29.84
N PRO A 189 -3.45 4.61 30.90
CA PRO A 189 -3.27 3.18 30.76
C PRO A 189 -4.48 2.44 30.17
N LYS A 190 -5.71 2.96 30.28
CA LYS A 190 -6.93 2.38 29.68
C LYS A 190 -7.04 2.73 28.21
N GLU A 191 -6.78 3.99 27.85
CA GLU A 191 -6.78 4.43 26.45
C GLU A 191 -5.59 3.85 25.67
N CYS A 192 -4.42 3.65 26.30
CA CYS A 192 -3.26 3.00 25.69
C CYS A 192 -3.54 1.53 25.32
N ARG A 193 -4.25 0.76 26.18
CA ARG A 193 -4.73 -0.59 25.82
C ARG A 193 -5.78 -0.54 24.70
N SER A 194 -6.68 0.44 24.74
CA SER A 194 -7.70 0.64 23.71
C SER A 194 -7.10 0.96 22.35
N ARG A 195 -6.02 1.75 22.31
CA ARG A 195 -5.23 2.03 21.10
C ARG A 195 -4.63 0.77 20.48
N GLY A 196 -4.11 -0.15 21.31
CA GLY A 196 -3.64 -1.46 20.82
C GLY A 196 -4.76 -2.28 20.18
N SER A 197 -5.93 -2.31 20.81
CA SER A 197 -7.14 -2.97 20.26
C SER A 197 -7.64 -2.32 18.97
N PHE A 198 -7.56 -0.98 18.85
CA PHE A 198 -7.90 -0.24 17.64
C PHE A 198 -7.10 -0.72 16.43
N PHE A 199 -5.78 -0.85 16.56
CA PHE A 199 -4.95 -1.35 15.45
C PHE A 199 -5.31 -2.78 15.03
N ASN A 200 -5.61 -3.65 16.00
CA ASN A 200 -6.00 -5.03 15.70
C ASN A 200 -7.32 -5.10 14.92
N TRP A 201 -8.34 -4.36 15.37
CA TRP A 201 -9.63 -4.27 14.69
C TRP A 201 -9.53 -3.61 13.32
N LEU A 202 -8.73 -2.54 13.20
CA LEU A 202 -8.48 -1.88 11.93
C LEU A 202 -7.82 -2.85 10.94
N HIS A 203 -6.77 -3.56 11.36
CA HIS A 203 -6.06 -4.51 10.50
C HIS A 203 -6.96 -5.68 10.05
N PHE A 204 -7.74 -6.24 10.98
CA PHE A 204 -8.71 -7.29 10.66
C PHE A 204 -9.80 -6.80 9.70
N GLY A 205 -10.35 -5.61 9.96
CA GLY A 205 -11.35 -4.97 9.11
C GLY A 205 -10.86 -4.72 7.69
N VAL A 206 -9.66 -4.14 7.55
CA VAL A 206 -9.06 -3.87 6.22
C VAL A 206 -8.79 -5.16 5.46
N SER A 207 -8.18 -6.16 6.11
CA SER A 207 -7.82 -7.41 5.44
C SER A 207 -9.04 -8.20 4.96
N SER A 208 -10.07 -8.32 5.82
CA SER A 208 -11.33 -8.98 5.47
C SER A 208 -12.13 -8.18 4.43
N GLY A 209 -12.15 -6.85 4.56
CA GLY A 209 -12.78 -5.92 3.62
C GLY A 209 -12.17 -5.98 2.22
N MET A 210 -10.84 -6.03 2.09
CA MET A 210 -10.18 -6.16 0.79
C MET A 210 -10.51 -7.49 0.10
N ALA A 211 -10.50 -8.61 0.84
CA ALA A 211 -10.89 -9.91 0.27
C ALA A 211 -12.32 -9.88 -0.28
N PHE A 212 -13.26 -9.31 0.49
CA PHE A 212 -14.64 -9.14 0.07
C PHE A 212 -14.77 -8.18 -1.13
N THR A 213 -14.07 -7.05 -1.09
CA THR A 213 -14.04 -6.05 -2.18
C THR A 213 -13.61 -6.70 -3.47
N VAL A 214 -12.56 -7.52 -3.44
CA VAL A 214 -12.05 -8.17 -4.65
C VAL A 214 -13.09 -9.06 -5.29
N LEU A 215 -13.78 -9.88 -4.49
CA LEU A 215 -14.84 -10.76 -4.98
C LEU A 215 -16.03 -9.98 -5.52
N LEU A 216 -16.51 -8.99 -4.75
CA LEU A 216 -17.69 -8.20 -5.12
C LEU A 216 -17.43 -7.34 -6.37
N MET A 217 -16.37 -6.53 -6.34
CA MET A 217 -16.12 -5.54 -7.38
C MET A 217 -15.71 -6.19 -8.70
N SER A 218 -14.99 -7.31 -8.68
CA SER A 218 -14.59 -7.99 -9.92
C SER A 218 -15.80 -8.60 -10.60
N TYR A 219 -16.76 -9.11 -9.82
CA TYR A 219 -18.02 -9.59 -10.35
C TYR A 219 -18.86 -8.45 -10.94
N VAL A 220 -19.01 -7.34 -10.21
CA VAL A 220 -19.75 -6.16 -10.69
C VAL A 220 -19.16 -5.61 -11.99
N GLN A 221 -17.84 -5.46 -12.06
CA GLN A 221 -17.15 -4.90 -13.22
C GLN A 221 -17.26 -5.78 -14.46
N ASP A 222 -17.05 -7.10 -14.32
CA ASP A 222 -17.03 -8.01 -15.46
C ASP A 222 -18.43 -8.48 -15.91
N ASN A 223 -19.41 -8.57 -15.01
CA ASN A 223 -20.73 -9.15 -15.31
C ASN A 223 -21.88 -8.14 -15.35
N ILE A 224 -21.75 -7.00 -14.66
CA ILE A 224 -22.83 -5.99 -14.60
C ILE A 224 -22.44 -4.74 -15.40
N GLY A 225 -21.22 -4.23 -15.20
CA GLY A 225 -20.64 -3.17 -16.02
C GLY A 225 -19.81 -2.15 -15.25
N TRP A 226 -18.95 -1.45 -15.99
CA TRP A 226 -17.98 -0.50 -15.45
C TRP A 226 -18.58 0.76 -14.83
N GLY A 227 -19.77 1.19 -15.27
CA GLY A 227 -20.48 2.32 -14.66
C GLY A 227 -20.76 2.10 -13.17
N LEU A 228 -21.32 0.94 -12.82
CA LEU A 228 -21.50 0.54 -11.41
C LEU A 228 -20.17 0.17 -10.74
N GLY A 229 -19.23 -0.40 -11.52
CA GLY A 229 -17.87 -0.71 -11.08
C GLY A 229 -17.09 0.49 -10.54
N PHE A 230 -17.29 1.70 -11.08
CA PHE A 230 -16.74 2.94 -10.51
C PHE A 230 -17.73 3.66 -9.60
N GLY A 231 -19.04 3.48 -9.81
CA GLY A 231 -20.10 4.14 -9.05
C GLY A 231 -20.17 3.70 -7.59
N LEU A 232 -20.00 2.40 -7.32
CA LEU A 232 -20.02 1.86 -5.95
C LEU A 232 -18.87 2.44 -5.08
N PRO A 233 -17.59 2.41 -5.52
CA PRO A 233 -16.50 3.16 -4.87
C PRO A 233 -16.81 4.64 -4.64
N CYS A 234 -17.41 5.32 -5.63
CA CYS A 234 -17.75 6.73 -5.53
C CYS A 234 -18.77 7.00 -4.42
N ALA A 235 -19.84 6.19 -4.40
CA ALA A 235 -20.89 6.29 -3.39
C ALA A 235 -20.35 5.96 -1.99
N SER A 236 -19.55 4.92 -1.85
CA SER A 236 -18.97 4.54 -0.56
C SER A 236 -18.08 5.66 0.00
N MET A 237 -17.22 6.25 -0.84
CA MET A 237 -16.34 7.35 -0.44
C MET A 237 -17.12 8.62 -0.07
N ALA A 238 -18.20 8.94 -0.79
CA ALA A 238 -19.07 10.07 -0.46
C ALA A 238 -19.80 9.88 0.87
N ILE A 239 -20.36 8.69 1.11
CA ILE A 239 -21.01 8.34 2.39
C ILE A 239 -19.99 8.40 3.53
N SER A 240 -18.81 7.82 3.32
CA SER A 240 -17.69 7.85 4.25
C SER A 240 -17.30 9.28 4.64
N LEU A 241 -17.18 10.18 3.67
CA LEU A 241 -16.89 11.59 3.94
C LEU A 241 -17.98 12.25 4.79
N VAL A 242 -19.26 11.99 4.51
CA VAL A 242 -20.37 12.51 5.32
C VAL A 242 -20.30 11.99 6.76
N LEU A 243 -20.03 10.70 6.95
CA LEU A 243 -19.87 10.09 8.27
C LEU A 243 -18.64 10.65 9.01
N PHE A 244 -17.52 10.80 8.32
CA PHE A 244 -16.31 11.39 8.87
C PHE A 244 -16.55 12.83 9.34
N LEU A 245 -17.28 13.64 8.55
CA LEU A 245 -17.66 15.00 8.93
C LEU A 245 -18.70 15.03 10.06
N ALA A 246 -19.61 14.05 10.15
CA ALA A 246 -20.54 13.95 11.27
C ALA A 246 -19.81 13.74 12.61
N GLY A 247 -18.67 13.04 12.59
CA GLY A 247 -17.78 12.84 13.74
C GLY A 247 -16.98 14.07 14.18
N THR A 248 -17.00 15.19 13.43
CA THR A 248 -16.18 16.41 13.72
C THR A 248 -16.28 16.88 15.17
N ARG A 249 -17.48 16.80 15.77
CA ARG A 249 -17.70 17.27 17.15
C ARG A 249 -17.14 16.35 18.22
N THR A 250 -16.78 15.11 17.88
CA THR A 250 -16.24 14.13 18.82
C THR A 250 -14.72 14.00 18.73
N TYR A 251 -14.08 14.50 17.66
CA TYR A 251 -12.65 14.31 17.46
C TYR A 251 -11.75 15.11 18.40
N ARG A 252 -10.58 14.54 18.68
CA ARG A 252 -9.41 15.19 19.26
C ARG A 252 -8.49 15.67 18.14
N TYR A 253 -8.01 16.91 18.23
CA TYR A 253 -7.12 17.53 17.25
C TYR A 253 -5.77 17.83 17.90
N CYS A 254 -4.67 17.35 17.33
CA CYS A 254 -3.34 17.75 17.78
C CYS A 254 -3.05 19.20 17.36
N ALA A 255 -2.52 20.00 18.29
CA ALA A 255 -2.09 21.36 17.99
C ALA A 255 -0.86 21.34 17.04
N PRO A 256 -0.77 22.27 16.07
CA PRO A 256 0.38 22.34 15.18
C PRO A 256 1.68 22.58 15.97
N SER A 257 2.71 21.76 15.72
CA SER A 257 4.04 22.00 16.29
C SER A 257 4.66 23.18 15.56
N GLY A 258 4.70 24.36 16.18
CA GLY A 258 5.14 25.63 15.58
C GLY A 258 6.64 25.74 15.23
N LYS A 259 7.33 24.63 14.94
CA LYS A 259 8.76 24.60 14.58
C LYS A 259 8.93 24.43 13.07
N ASN A 260 9.76 25.26 12.45
CA ASN A 260 10.00 25.23 11.00
C ASN A 260 10.68 23.91 10.55
N PRO A 261 10.06 23.12 9.65
CA PRO A 261 10.55 21.80 9.26
C PRO A 261 11.74 21.84 8.29
N LEU A 262 11.76 22.80 7.36
CA LEU A 262 12.86 22.96 6.39
C LEU A 262 14.17 23.36 7.07
N ALA A 263 14.12 24.07 8.20
CA ALA A 263 15.30 24.41 8.98
C ALA A 263 15.93 23.17 9.66
N GLN A 264 15.12 22.15 10.00
CA GLN A 264 15.62 20.89 10.59
C GLN A 264 16.24 19.97 9.55
N LEU A 265 15.66 19.89 8.34
CA LEU A 265 16.23 19.11 7.24
C LEU A 265 17.48 19.78 6.64
N ALA A 266 17.44 21.10 6.42
CA ALA A 266 18.58 21.85 5.87
C ALA A 266 19.75 21.97 6.86
N GLY A 267 19.47 22.05 8.17
CA GLY A 267 20.49 22.00 9.22
C GLY A 267 21.24 20.66 9.25
N ALA A 268 20.57 19.56 8.89
CA ALA A 268 21.19 18.25 8.78
C ALA A 268 22.08 18.11 7.53
N ASP A 269 21.64 18.62 6.38
CA ASP A 269 22.44 18.60 5.14
C ASP A 269 23.67 19.52 5.20
N CYS A 270 23.57 20.69 5.84
CA CYS A 270 24.72 21.59 6.04
C CYS A 270 25.79 20.98 6.97
N ASN A 271 25.38 20.26 8.02
CA ASN A 271 26.32 19.54 8.90
C ASN A 271 26.85 18.25 8.27
N PHE A 272 26.11 17.63 7.35
CA PHE A 272 26.55 16.45 6.61
C PHE A 272 27.61 16.79 5.55
N SER A 273 27.41 17.90 4.80
CA SER A 273 28.37 18.40 3.81
C SER A 273 29.71 18.83 4.43
N SER A 274 29.71 19.32 5.67
CA SER A 274 30.95 19.72 6.35
C SER A 274 31.70 18.53 6.97
N SER A 275 30.97 17.52 7.46
CA SER A 275 31.55 16.30 8.04
C SER A 275 32.17 15.34 7.01
N GLN A 276 31.72 15.32 5.75
CA GLN A 276 32.27 14.44 4.71
C GLN A 276 33.52 14.98 3.99
N ARG A 277 33.84 16.28 4.08
CA ARG A 277 34.99 16.87 3.35
C ARG A 277 36.36 16.47 3.89
N GLY A 278 36.44 15.62 4.92
CA GLY A 278 37.70 15.20 5.56
C GLY A 278 38.00 13.70 5.56
N LEU A 279 37.16 12.82 5.00
CA LEU A 279 37.32 11.36 5.12
C LEU A 279 37.80 10.70 3.80
N PRO A 280 38.85 9.85 3.82
CA PRO A 280 39.27 9.05 2.67
C PRO A 280 38.15 8.11 2.18
N HIS A 281 38.09 7.84 0.86
CA HIS A 281 36.99 7.13 0.20
C HIS A 281 36.68 5.73 0.77
N GLU A 282 37.71 4.99 1.21
CA GLU A 282 37.54 3.66 1.82
C GLU A 282 36.98 3.72 3.25
N GLU A 283 37.36 4.73 4.03
CA GLU A 283 36.82 4.95 5.38
C GLU A 283 35.37 5.46 5.35
N ALA A 284 34.98 6.23 4.33
CA ALA A 284 33.58 6.63 4.14
C ALA A 284 32.68 5.43 3.82
N LYS A 285 33.18 4.47 3.05
CA LYS A 285 32.50 3.22 2.72
C LYS A 285 32.42 2.29 3.93
N GLU A 286 33.48 2.17 4.72
CA GLU A 286 33.46 1.42 5.98
C GLU A 286 32.62 2.11 7.06
N ALA A 287 32.57 3.44 7.14
CA ALA A 287 31.74 4.18 8.10
C ALA A 287 30.24 4.06 7.79
N LEU A 288 29.87 4.05 6.50
CA LEU A 288 28.51 3.72 6.03
C LEU A 288 28.11 2.28 6.37
N LEU A 289 29.07 1.35 6.38
CA LEU A 289 28.84 -0.08 6.67
C LEU A 289 28.92 -0.45 8.16
N ARG A 290 29.78 0.22 8.95
CA ARG A 290 30.05 -0.11 10.36
C ARG A 290 29.43 0.84 11.38
N GLY A 291 28.94 2.02 10.99
CA GLY A 291 28.23 2.95 11.86
C GLY A 291 29.00 3.27 13.14
N GLY A 292 29.90 4.25 13.05
CA GLY A 292 30.73 4.70 14.17
C GLY A 292 29.94 4.89 15.47
N SER A 293 30.27 4.09 16.47
CA SER A 293 29.96 4.33 17.88
C SER A 293 30.98 5.32 18.43
N ALA A 294 30.78 6.60 18.17
CA ALA A 294 31.39 7.67 18.94
C ALA A 294 30.24 8.54 19.45
N GLY A 295 30.10 8.59 20.77
CA GLY A 295 29.04 9.35 21.42
C GLY A 295 29.26 10.83 21.15
N GLU A 296 28.28 11.48 20.51
CA GLU A 296 28.17 12.93 20.47
C GLU A 296 26.73 13.35 20.10
N GLU A 297 26.15 14.13 21.02
CA GLU A 297 24.94 14.97 20.97
C GLU A 297 23.60 14.38 20.49
N GLU A 298 22.80 13.98 21.49
CA GLU A 298 21.36 13.69 21.40
C GLU A 298 20.58 14.90 20.85
N GLY A 299 19.85 14.70 19.75
CA GLY A 299 18.65 15.50 19.45
C GLY A 299 18.35 15.80 17.98
N VAL A 300 19.36 16.06 17.13
CA VAL A 300 19.10 16.63 15.79
C VAL A 300 19.74 15.85 14.63
N ALA A 301 20.92 15.24 14.81
CA ALA A 301 21.63 14.53 13.74
C ALA A 301 21.31 13.03 13.62
N GLU A 302 20.57 12.44 14.57
CA GLU A 302 20.28 11.00 14.57
C GLU A 302 19.28 10.57 13.49
N GLY A 303 18.33 11.44 13.12
CA GLY A 303 17.22 11.10 12.22
C GLY A 303 17.65 10.71 10.81
N PRO A 304 18.34 11.60 10.07
CA PRO A 304 18.77 11.35 8.69
C PRO A 304 19.74 10.16 8.57
N ARG A 305 20.67 10.02 9.52
CA ARG A 305 21.62 8.90 9.57
C ARG A 305 20.91 7.56 9.80
N ALA A 306 19.88 7.53 10.67
CA ALA A 306 19.08 6.33 10.89
C ALA A 306 18.30 5.93 9.64
N VAL A 307 17.74 6.88 8.89
CA VAL A 307 17.03 6.64 7.63
C VAL A 307 17.97 6.10 6.55
N LEU A 308 19.13 6.74 6.35
CA LEU A 308 20.10 6.36 5.32
C LEU A 308 20.59 4.92 5.49
N ARG A 309 20.68 4.46 6.74
CA ARG A 309 21.07 3.08 7.09
C ARG A 309 20.07 2.02 6.59
N LEU A 310 18.79 2.37 6.42
CA LEU A 310 17.73 1.42 6.03
C LEU A 310 17.64 1.28 4.51
N LEU A 311 18.10 2.26 3.75
CA LEU A 311 18.00 2.29 2.30
C LEU A 311 18.66 1.07 1.62
N PRO A 312 19.85 0.60 2.00
CA PRO A 312 20.44 -0.57 1.36
C PRO A 312 19.55 -1.82 1.45
N ILE A 313 18.94 -2.05 2.62
CA ILE A 313 17.98 -3.15 2.81
C ILE A 313 16.71 -2.93 1.96
N GLY A 314 16.19 -1.71 1.93
CA GLY A 314 15.04 -1.35 1.11
C GLY A 314 15.29 -1.56 -0.39
N VAL A 315 16.46 -1.17 -0.89
CA VAL A 315 16.89 -1.37 -2.29
C VAL A 315 16.94 -2.85 -2.65
N THR A 316 17.46 -3.69 -1.75
CA THR A 316 17.46 -5.16 -1.95
C THR A 316 16.09 -5.82 -1.84
N CYS A 317 15.01 -5.05 -1.69
CA CYS A 317 13.64 -5.55 -1.72
C CYS A 317 12.84 -4.99 -2.92
N LEU A 318 13.48 -4.27 -3.84
CA LEU A 318 12.79 -3.69 -5.00
C LEU A 318 12.31 -4.74 -6.00
N LEU A 319 13.07 -5.82 -6.19
CA LEU A 319 12.67 -6.90 -7.12
C LEU A 319 11.54 -7.74 -6.51
N TYR A 320 11.48 -7.89 -5.19
CA TYR A 320 10.30 -8.41 -4.50
C TYR A 320 9.03 -7.59 -4.84
N ALA A 321 9.13 -6.25 -4.82
CA ALA A 321 8.02 -5.38 -5.19
C ALA A 321 7.62 -5.52 -6.67
N VAL A 322 8.59 -5.65 -7.58
CA VAL A 322 8.35 -5.95 -9.00
C VAL A 322 7.58 -7.26 -9.17
N VAL A 323 7.98 -8.32 -8.46
CA VAL A 323 7.33 -9.63 -8.51
C VAL A 323 5.89 -9.56 -7.97
N LEU A 324 5.66 -8.82 -6.90
CA LEU A 324 4.31 -8.65 -6.34
C LEU A 324 3.36 -7.93 -7.31
N ALA A 325 3.86 -6.93 -8.06
CA ALA A 325 3.09 -6.18 -9.05
C ALA A 325 2.52 -7.04 -10.20
N GLN A 326 3.10 -8.23 -10.44
CA GLN A 326 2.60 -9.16 -11.47
C GLN A 326 1.22 -9.73 -11.13
N SER A 327 0.88 -9.80 -9.83
CA SER A 327 -0.36 -10.40 -9.35
C SER A 327 -1.62 -9.64 -9.78
N THR A 328 -1.53 -8.32 -9.92
CA THR A 328 -2.62 -7.43 -10.34
C THR A 328 -2.64 -7.21 -11.85
N THR A 329 -1.51 -7.43 -12.52
CA THR A 329 -1.33 -7.21 -13.96
C THR A 329 -1.40 -8.53 -14.74
N PHE A 330 -0.25 -9.14 -15.03
CA PHE A 330 -0.18 -10.29 -15.92
C PHE A 330 -0.87 -11.54 -15.39
N PHE A 331 -0.91 -11.79 -14.07
CA PHE A 331 -1.64 -12.96 -13.56
C PHE A 331 -3.13 -12.84 -13.86
N THR A 332 -3.70 -11.64 -13.68
CA THR A 332 -5.09 -11.34 -14.04
C THR A 332 -5.32 -11.56 -15.54
N LYS A 333 -4.37 -11.13 -16.39
CA LYS A 333 -4.46 -11.31 -17.83
C LYS A 333 -4.28 -12.73 -18.31
N GLN A 334 -3.36 -13.46 -17.71
CA GLN A 334 -3.21 -14.89 -17.91
C GLN A 334 -4.54 -15.60 -17.62
N GLY A 335 -5.15 -15.31 -16.46
CA GLY A 335 -6.45 -15.87 -16.07
C GLY A 335 -7.60 -15.51 -17.01
N SER A 336 -7.55 -14.36 -17.68
CA SER A 336 -8.56 -13.96 -18.67
C SER A 336 -8.56 -14.82 -19.94
N THR A 337 -7.44 -15.47 -20.25
CA THR A 337 -7.29 -16.36 -21.42
C THR A 337 -7.58 -17.83 -21.12
N MET A 338 -7.90 -18.17 -19.88
CA MET A 338 -8.10 -19.55 -19.41
C MET A 338 -9.60 -19.89 -19.32
N ASP A 339 -9.93 -21.16 -19.08
CA ASP A 339 -11.31 -21.56 -18.82
C ASP A 339 -11.73 -21.16 -17.39
N ARG A 340 -12.71 -20.26 -17.30
CA ARG A 340 -13.16 -19.60 -16.06
C ARG A 340 -14.48 -20.17 -15.52
N ARG A 341 -15.00 -21.25 -16.12
CA ARG A 341 -16.25 -21.87 -15.68
C ARG A 341 -16.04 -22.64 -14.38
N ILE A 342 -16.80 -22.29 -13.34
CA ILE A 342 -16.96 -23.14 -12.14
C ILE A 342 -18.19 -24.02 -12.30
N THR A 343 -19.27 -23.43 -12.80
CA THR A 343 -20.51 -24.14 -13.17
C THR A 343 -20.84 -23.81 -14.63
N PRO A 344 -21.78 -24.53 -15.27
CA PRO A 344 -22.18 -24.23 -16.65
C PRO A 344 -22.68 -22.79 -16.85
N SER A 345 -23.20 -22.15 -15.79
CA SER A 345 -23.80 -20.81 -15.84
C SER A 345 -22.95 -19.71 -15.19
N PHE A 346 -21.82 -20.04 -14.55
CA PHE A 346 -21.04 -19.07 -13.78
C PHE A 346 -19.59 -19.00 -14.25
N LEU A 347 -19.21 -17.82 -14.76
CA LEU A 347 -17.86 -17.47 -15.17
C LEU A 347 -17.22 -16.58 -14.10
N VAL A 348 -16.08 -17.04 -13.57
CA VAL A 348 -15.34 -16.28 -12.57
C VAL A 348 -14.59 -15.12 -13.23
N PRO A 349 -14.67 -13.90 -12.69
CA PRO A 349 -13.79 -12.79 -13.09
C PRO A 349 -12.31 -13.15 -12.83
N PRO A 350 -11.38 -12.94 -13.77
CA PRO A 350 -9.97 -13.26 -13.54
C PRO A 350 -9.38 -12.53 -12.33
N ALA A 351 -9.77 -11.28 -12.12
CA ALA A 351 -9.31 -10.47 -10.99
C ALA A 351 -9.78 -11.03 -9.63
N ALA A 352 -10.84 -11.84 -9.60
CA ALA A 352 -11.31 -12.48 -8.36
C ALA A 352 -10.25 -13.40 -7.73
N LEU A 353 -9.31 -13.94 -8.53
CA LEU A 353 -8.20 -14.74 -8.01
C LEU A 353 -7.29 -13.98 -7.04
N GLN A 354 -7.22 -12.64 -7.14
CA GLN A 354 -6.45 -11.83 -6.19
C GLN A 354 -7.00 -11.95 -4.75
N SER A 355 -8.26 -12.35 -4.57
CA SER A 355 -8.82 -12.61 -3.24
C SER A 355 -8.05 -13.71 -2.49
N PHE A 356 -7.44 -14.67 -3.20
CA PHE A 356 -6.62 -15.71 -2.57
C PHE A 356 -5.38 -15.15 -1.88
N ILE A 357 -4.83 -14.00 -2.32
CA ILE A 357 -3.74 -13.32 -1.61
C ILE A 357 -4.26 -12.88 -0.23
N HIS A 358 -5.38 -12.15 -0.19
CA HIS A 358 -5.95 -11.63 1.05
C HIS A 358 -6.46 -12.73 1.98
N LEU A 359 -7.11 -13.77 1.45
CA LEU A 359 -7.54 -14.94 2.22
C LEU A 359 -6.36 -15.69 2.81
N SER A 360 -5.26 -15.81 2.07
CA SER A 360 -4.03 -16.42 2.57
C SER A 360 -3.41 -15.60 3.69
N VAL A 361 -3.39 -14.26 3.58
CA VAL A 361 -2.95 -13.39 4.68
C VAL A 361 -3.82 -13.58 5.92
N LEU A 362 -5.15 -13.55 5.75
CA LEU A 362 -6.11 -13.71 6.85
C LEU A 362 -5.96 -15.06 7.56
N ALA A 363 -5.68 -16.13 6.81
CA ALA A 363 -5.43 -17.46 7.36
C ALA A 363 -4.03 -17.57 8.00
N PHE A 364 -2.99 -17.06 7.34
CA PHE A 364 -1.61 -17.28 7.77
C PHE A 364 -1.13 -16.33 8.87
N VAL A 365 -1.73 -15.15 9.07
CA VAL A 365 -1.35 -14.27 10.19
C VAL A 365 -1.58 -14.96 11.55
N PRO A 366 -2.78 -15.52 11.85
CA PRO A 366 -2.98 -16.29 13.08
C PRO A 366 -2.09 -17.53 13.17
N ILE A 367 -1.84 -18.23 12.06
CA ILE A 367 -0.94 -19.39 12.02
C ILE A 367 0.49 -18.96 12.36
N TYR A 368 0.94 -17.82 11.83
CA TYR A 368 2.25 -17.26 12.13
C TYR A 368 2.40 -16.99 13.63
N ASP A 369 1.45 -16.27 14.22
CA ASP A 369 1.52 -15.87 15.62
C ASP A 369 1.32 -17.03 16.61
N ARG A 370 0.43 -17.98 16.29
CA ARG A 370 0.05 -19.08 17.20
C ARG A 370 0.87 -20.34 17.03
N LEU A 371 1.41 -20.59 15.84
CA LEU A 371 2.16 -21.81 15.55
C LEU A 371 3.63 -21.49 15.27
N PHE A 372 3.93 -20.62 14.30
CA PHE A 372 5.33 -20.36 13.91
C PHE A 372 6.12 -19.62 14.98
N VAL A 373 5.57 -18.58 15.61
CA VAL A 373 6.29 -17.80 16.63
C VAL A 373 6.67 -18.67 17.84
N PRO A 374 5.79 -19.49 18.44
CA PRO A 374 6.18 -20.38 19.54
C PRO A 374 7.24 -21.41 19.13
N ILE A 375 7.10 -22.03 17.94
CA ILE A 375 8.06 -23.01 17.44
C ILE A 375 9.42 -22.36 17.23
N THR A 376 9.47 -21.25 16.48
CA THR A 376 10.73 -20.55 16.21
C THR A 376 11.34 -19.99 17.48
N ARG A 377 10.56 -19.48 18.43
CA ARG A 377 11.03 -19.07 19.76
C ARG A 377 11.67 -20.22 20.52
N ALA A 378 11.11 -21.43 20.44
CA ALA A 378 11.68 -22.60 21.10
C ALA A 378 13.07 -22.96 20.53
N PHE A 379 13.29 -22.73 19.23
CA PHE A 379 14.59 -22.98 18.60
C PHE A 379 15.59 -21.81 18.71
N THR A 380 15.14 -20.57 18.59
CA THR A 380 16.02 -19.38 18.55
C THR A 380 16.26 -18.75 19.92
N GLY A 381 15.43 -19.08 20.92
CA GLY A 381 15.44 -18.43 22.23
C GLY A 381 15.01 -16.96 22.22
N ARG A 382 14.53 -16.43 21.08
CA ARG A 382 14.16 -15.01 20.93
C ARG A 382 12.65 -14.82 21.13
N PRO A 383 12.21 -13.75 21.82
CA PRO A 383 10.79 -13.50 22.05
C PRO A 383 10.01 -13.32 20.74
N SER A 384 10.57 -12.72 19.70
CA SER A 384 9.92 -12.60 18.38
C SER A 384 9.97 -13.87 17.52
N GLY A 385 10.67 -14.92 17.96
CA GLY A 385 10.94 -16.12 17.13
C GLY A 385 12.01 -15.86 16.07
N LEU A 386 11.66 -15.16 14.99
CA LEU A 386 12.58 -14.71 13.94
C LEU A 386 12.99 -13.24 14.16
N THR A 387 14.13 -12.82 13.59
CA THR A 387 14.41 -11.39 13.43
C THR A 387 13.62 -10.79 12.28
N MET A 388 13.45 -9.46 12.26
CA MET A 388 12.78 -8.75 11.16
C MET A 388 13.45 -9.07 9.81
N LEU A 389 14.79 -9.07 9.74
CA LEU A 389 15.52 -9.42 8.53
C LEU A 389 15.38 -10.91 8.14
N GLN A 390 15.39 -11.82 9.11
CA GLN A 390 15.13 -13.25 8.80
C GLN A 390 13.71 -13.45 8.27
N ARG A 391 12.73 -12.77 8.86
CA ARG A 391 11.34 -12.79 8.41
C ARG A 391 11.22 -12.30 6.97
N ILE A 392 11.86 -11.18 6.62
CA ILE A 392 11.90 -10.65 5.24
C ILE A 392 12.52 -11.68 4.27
N GLY A 393 13.68 -12.23 4.60
CA GLY A 393 14.37 -13.20 3.75
C GLY A 393 13.57 -14.47 3.48
N VAL A 394 12.82 -14.98 4.46
CA VAL A 394 11.91 -16.13 4.27
C VAL A 394 10.83 -15.80 3.25
N GLY A 395 10.23 -14.62 3.32
CA GLY A 395 9.22 -14.21 2.35
C GLY A 395 9.81 -14.04 0.94
N MET A 396 11.02 -13.48 0.80
CA MET A 396 11.71 -13.41 -0.51
C MET A 396 11.93 -14.80 -1.15
N VAL A 397 12.28 -15.80 -0.35
CA VAL A 397 12.39 -17.20 -0.82
C VAL A 397 11.03 -17.72 -1.31
N LEU A 398 9.96 -17.48 -0.54
CA LEU A 398 8.60 -17.89 -0.93
C LEU A 398 8.15 -17.20 -2.23
N SER A 399 8.50 -15.93 -2.45
CA SER A 399 8.18 -15.24 -3.71
C SER A 399 8.92 -15.82 -4.91
N ILE A 400 10.17 -16.29 -4.75
CA ILE A 400 10.91 -16.98 -5.82
C ILE A 400 10.18 -18.26 -6.23
N PHE A 401 9.73 -19.05 -5.25
CA PHE A 401 8.92 -20.24 -5.53
C PHE A 401 7.59 -19.88 -6.20
N ALA A 402 6.92 -18.81 -5.77
CA ALA A 402 5.66 -18.37 -6.36
C ALA A 402 5.81 -17.99 -7.84
N VAL A 403 6.85 -17.22 -8.20
CA VAL A 403 7.09 -16.84 -9.59
C VAL A 403 7.59 -18.03 -10.43
N ALA A 404 8.35 -18.96 -9.86
CA ALA A 404 8.75 -20.19 -10.54
C ALA A 404 7.55 -21.10 -10.85
N ILE A 405 6.58 -21.19 -9.92
CA ILE A 405 5.30 -21.87 -10.16
C ILE A 405 4.54 -21.16 -11.29
N ALA A 406 4.43 -19.83 -11.24
CA ALA A 406 3.78 -19.05 -12.29
C ALA A 406 4.42 -19.28 -13.67
N ALA A 407 5.75 -19.34 -13.73
CA ALA A 407 6.49 -19.66 -14.95
C ALA A 407 6.12 -21.04 -15.51
N LYS A 408 6.07 -22.07 -14.64
CA LYS A 408 5.67 -23.42 -15.03
C LYS A 408 4.22 -23.50 -15.51
N VAL A 409 3.30 -22.83 -14.81
CA VAL A 409 1.89 -22.77 -15.20
C VAL A 409 1.75 -22.09 -16.56
N GLU A 410 2.49 -21.01 -16.79
CA GLU A 410 2.46 -20.30 -18.08
C GLU A 410 3.05 -21.13 -19.22
N THR A 411 4.18 -21.82 -19.00
CA THR A 411 4.72 -22.76 -19.99
C THR A 411 3.69 -23.81 -20.38
N LYS A 412 2.93 -24.35 -19.41
CA LYS A 412 1.87 -25.33 -19.69
C LYS A 412 0.70 -24.72 -20.46
N ARG A 413 0.30 -23.49 -20.13
CA ARG A 413 -0.76 -22.76 -20.86
C ARG A 413 -0.36 -22.55 -22.31
N LEU A 414 0.85 -22.05 -22.56
CA LEU A 414 1.38 -21.80 -23.91
C LEU A 414 1.53 -23.09 -24.73
N GLN A 415 1.99 -24.19 -24.12
CA GLN A 415 2.03 -25.51 -24.77
C GLN A 415 0.64 -25.94 -25.21
N THR A 416 -0.35 -25.85 -24.32
CA THR A 416 -1.75 -26.22 -24.63
C THR A 416 -2.31 -25.36 -25.76
N ALA A 417 -1.97 -24.07 -25.81
CA ALA A 417 -2.37 -23.18 -26.91
C ALA A 417 -1.74 -23.60 -28.25
N ARG A 418 -0.47 -24.04 -28.25
CA ARG A 418 0.23 -24.52 -29.45
C ARG A 418 -0.34 -25.85 -29.95
N ASP A 419 -0.53 -26.80 -29.04
CA ASP A 419 -1.01 -28.15 -29.36
C ASP A 419 -2.41 -28.12 -30.00
N LEU A 420 -3.23 -27.12 -29.63
CA LEU A 420 -4.58 -26.93 -30.15
C LEU A 420 -4.68 -25.87 -31.27
N GLY A 421 -3.56 -25.30 -31.72
CA GLY A 421 -3.54 -24.28 -32.77
C GLY A 421 -4.22 -22.95 -32.40
N LEU A 422 -4.33 -22.64 -31.10
CA LEU A 422 -5.01 -21.46 -30.56
C LEU A 422 -4.10 -20.23 -30.40
N VAL A 423 -2.82 -20.32 -30.77
CA VAL A 423 -1.80 -19.27 -30.54
C VAL A 423 -2.20 -17.92 -31.14
N ASP A 424 -2.73 -17.94 -32.38
CA ASP A 424 -3.10 -16.73 -33.13
C ASP A 424 -4.59 -16.36 -32.96
N LEU A 425 -5.30 -16.98 -32.00
CA LEU A 425 -6.71 -16.74 -31.70
C LEU A 425 -6.89 -16.14 -30.29
N PRO A 426 -6.54 -14.86 -30.07
CA PRO A 426 -6.49 -14.25 -28.73
C PRO A 426 -7.85 -14.14 -28.02
N GLY A 427 -8.97 -14.25 -28.74
CA GLY A 427 -10.33 -14.20 -28.17
C GLY A 427 -10.88 -15.55 -27.71
N VAL A 428 -10.19 -16.66 -27.99
CA VAL A 428 -10.65 -18.01 -27.62
C VAL A 428 -9.98 -18.44 -26.31
N ALA A 429 -10.78 -18.83 -25.33
CA ALA A 429 -10.26 -19.35 -24.07
C ALA A 429 -9.51 -20.66 -24.30
N ILE A 430 -8.29 -20.74 -23.77
CA ILE A 430 -7.50 -21.96 -23.75
C ILE A 430 -8.16 -22.94 -22.78
N PRO A 431 -8.37 -24.22 -23.16
CA PRO A 431 -9.04 -25.23 -22.33
C PRO A 431 -8.12 -25.72 -21.19
N MET A 432 -7.71 -24.79 -20.35
CA MET A 432 -6.95 -25.00 -19.13
C MET A 432 -7.69 -24.29 -18.01
N SER A 433 -7.99 -25.01 -16.93
CA SER A 433 -8.80 -24.47 -15.85
C SER A 433 -8.09 -23.34 -15.10
N LEU A 434 -8.84 -22.29 -14.77
CA LEU A 434 -8.39 -21.14 -13.97
C LEU A 434 -7.73 -21.54 -12.64
N TRP A 435 -8.12 -22.69 -12.05
CA TRP A 435 -7.60 -23.19 -10.77
C TRP A 435 -6.09 -23.44 -10.74
N TRP A 436 -5.45 -23.62 -11.90
CA TRP A 436 -4.00 -23.76 -12.00
C TRP A 436 -3.23 -22.52 -11.52
N LEU A 437 -3.87 -21.34 -11.49
CA LEU A 437 -3.27 -20.11 -10.99
C LEU A 437 -3.34 -19.96 -9.48
N VAL A 438 -4.20 -20.70 -8.76
CA VAL A 438 -4.38 -20.51 -7.32
C VAL A 438 -3.09 -20.70 -6.49
N PRO A 439 -2.22 -21.69 -6.77
CA PRO A 439 -1.00 -21.89 -5.98
C PRO A 439 -0.08 -20.66 -5.92
N GLN A 440 0.08 -19.94 -7.03
CA GLN A 440 0.96 -18.77 -7.07
C GLN A 440 0.37 -17.57 -6.31
N TYR A 441 -0.96 -17.40 -6.33
CA TYR A 441 -1.66 -16.37 -5.54
C TYR A 441 -1.59 -16.67 -4.03
N VAL A 442 -1.82 -17.92 -3.63
CA VAL A 442 -1.72 -18.35 -2.22
C VAL A 442 -0.31 -18.12 -1.71
N LEU A 443 0.71 -18.54 -2.47
CA LEU A 443 2.10 -18.42 -2.05
C LEU A 443 2.57 -16.96 -1.97
N PHE A 444 2.08 -16.06 -2.84
CA PHE A 444 2.26 -14.61 -2.66
C PHE A 444 1.58 -14.07 -1.41
N GLY A 445 0.37 -14.53 -1.09
CA GLY A 445 -0.29 -14.19 0.16
C GLY A 445 0.54 -14.58 1.38
N VAL A 446 1.02 -15.83 1.44
CA VAL A 446 1.91 -16.30 2.52
C VAL A 446 3.20 -15.49 2.55
N SER A 447 3.86 -15.31 1.41
CA SER A 447 5.07 -14.49 1.27
C SER A 447 4.89 -13.08 1.84
N SER A 448 3.73 -12.46 1.59
CA SER A 448 3.45 -11.10 2.07
C SER A 448 3.39 -10.99 3.60
N VAL A 449 2.90 -12.03 4.30
CA VAL A 449 2.90 -12.09 5.79
C VAL A 449 4.33 -12.06 6.36
N PHE A 450 5.30 -12.52 5.58
CA PHE A 450 6.72 -12.49 5.94
C PHE A 450 7.38 -11.18 5.50
N THR A 451 7.41 -10.89 4.20
CA THR A 451 8.17 -9.76 3.65
C THR A 451 7.53 -8.41 3.94
N VAL A 452 6.24 -8.26 3.67
CA VAL A 452 5.57 -6.95 3.76
C VAL A 452 5.46 -6.53 5.22
N VAL A 453 5.00 -7.44 6.10
CA VAL A 453 4.94 -7.18 7.54
C VAL A 453 6.33 -6.99 8.13
N GLY A 454 7.32 -7.81 7.70
CA GLY A 454 8.70 -7.67 8.16
C GLY A 454 9.36 -6.34 7.76
N LEU A 455 9.12 -5.87 6.53
CA LEU A 455 9.59 -4.56 6.07
C LEU A 455 8.91 -3.43 6.82
N GLN A 456 7.59 -3.51 7.01
CA GLN A 456 6.85 -2.51 7.77
C GLN A 456 7.39 -2.41 9.21
N GLU A 457 7.57 -3.55 9.89
CA GLU A 457 8.12 -3.61 11.25
C GLU A 457 9.55 -3.06 11.29
N PHE A 458 10.40 -3.46 10.34
CA PHE A 458 11.78 -3.00 10.23
C PHE A 458 11.90 -1.48 10.05
N PHE A 459 11.20 -0.91 9.06
CA PHE A 459 11.27 0.53 8.80
C PHE A 459 10.60 1.36 9.91
N TYR A 460 9.63 0.80 10.63
CA TYR A 460 9.00 1.45 11.77
C TYR A 460 9.89 1.45 13.02
N ASP A 461 10.52 0.32 13.35
CA ASP A 461 11.28 0.16 14.59
C ASP A 461 12.70 0.72 14.52
N GLN A 462 13.30 0.79 13.32
CA GLN A 462 14.67 1.27 13.18
C GLN A 462 14.79 2.81 13.09
N VAL A 463 13.70 3.52 12.81
CA VAL A 463 13.67 5.00 12.81
C VAL A 463 13.39 5.58 14.22
N PRO A 464 13.83 6.82 14.53
CA PRO A 464 13.43 7.50 15.76
C PRO A 464 11.91 7.68 15.87
N VAL A 465 11.42 7.80 17.12
CA VAL A 465 9.97 7.93 17.39
C VAL A 465 9.35 9.12 16.66
N SER A 466 10.09 10.24 16.56
CA SER A 466 9.68 11.46 15.85
C SER A 466 9.57 11.29 14.32
N MET A 467 10.11 10.21 13.75
CA MET A 467 10.17 9.97 12.30
C MET A 467 9.42 8.70 11.88
N ARG A 468 8.55 8.14 12.72
CA ARG A 468 7.81 6.90 12.41
C ARG A 468 6.92 7.02 11.17
N SER A 469 6.29 8.17 10.95
CA SER A 469 5.52 8.44 9.72
C SER A 469 6.41 8.39 8.48
N LEU A 470 7.65 8.91 8.58
CA LEU A 470 8.63 8.83 7.50
C LEU A 470 9.10 7.39 7.28
N GLY A 471 9.31 6.61 8.35
CA GLY A 471 9.62 5.17 8.24
C GLY A 471 8.56 4.40 7.46
N PHE A 472 7.29 4.62 7.75
CA PHE A 472 6.17 4.01 7.00
C PHE A 472 6.14 4.46 5.54
N ALA A 473 6.37 5.75 5.28
CA ALA A 473 6.38 6.28 3.92
C ALA A 473 7.59 5.76 3.11
N LEU A 474 8.76 5.57 3.74
CA LEU A 474 9.93 4.93 3.13
C LEU A 474 9.65 3.45 2.79
N TYR A 475 8.96 2.73 3.66
CA TYR A 475 8.50 1.37 3.38
C TYR A 475 7.58 1.32 2.15
N LEU A 476 6.55 2.18 2.09
CA LEU A 476 5.67 2.26 0.92
C LEU A 476 6.44 2.62 -0.34
N SER A 477 7.53 3.38 -0.18
CA SER A 477 8.32 3.81 -1.32
C SER A 477 9.06 2.69 -2.05
N ILE A 478 9.42 1.62 -1.34
CA ILE A 478 9.99 0.40 -1.96
C ILE A 478 9.01 -0.17 -2.99
N PHE A 479 7.72 -0.25 -2.64
CA PHE A 479 6.69 -0.78 -3.53
C PHE A 479 6.37 0.18 -4.68
N GLY A 480 6.43 1.50 -4.43
CA GLY A 480 6.24 2.49 -5.48
C GLY A 480 7.37 2.46 -6.52
N VAL A 481 8.62 2.46 -6.08
CA VAL A 481 9.79 2.34 -6.97
C VAL A 481 9.80 0.99 -7.69
N GLY A 482 9.50 -0.10 -7.00
CA GLY A 482 9.35 -1.42 -7.61
C GLY A 482 8.27 -1.45 -8.71
N SER A 483 7.17 -0.72 -8.54
CA SER A 483 6.13 -0.60 -9.58
C SER A 483 6.67 0.13 -10.81
N PHE A 484 7.41 1.24 -10.66
CA PHE A 484 8.05 1.91 -11.80
C PHE A 484 9.05 1.00 -12.54
N ILE A 485 9.88 0.26 -11.81
CA ILE A 485 10.80 -0.73 -12.40
C ILE A 485 10.03 -1.81 -13.15
N SER A 486 8.92 -2.30 -12.59
CA SER A 486 8.07 -3.27 -13.28
C SER A 486 7.47 -2.70 -14.56
N GLY A 487 7.04 -1.44 -14.57
CA GLY A 487 6.56 -0.78 -15.79
C GLY A 487 7.63 -0.69 -16.86
N PHE A 488 8.86 -0.33 -16.48
CA PHE A 488 10.01 -0.26 -17.39
C PHE A 488 10.34 -1.62 -18.01
N PHE A 489 10.44 -2.69 -17.20
CA PHE A 489 10.71 -4.03 -17.74
C PHE A 489 9.64 -4.50 -18.73
N ILE A 490 8.38 -4.14 -18.49
CA ILE A 490 7.27 -4.55 -19.36
C ILE A 490 7.35 -3.87 -20.72
N LEU A 491 7.66 -2.57 -20.76
CA LEU A 491 7.76 -1.81 -22.00
C LEU A 491 8.94 -2.26 -22.88
N ASP A 492 10.04 -2.69 -22.28
CA ASP A 492 11.22 -3.15 -23.00
C ASP A 492 11.06 -4.59 -23.52
N TRP A 493 10.31 -5.44 -22.81
CA TRP A 493 10.28 -6.89 -23.07
C TRP A 493 9.15 -7.35 -24.02
N PHE A 494 7.98 -6.69 -24.03
CA PHE A 494 6.77 -7.27 -24.61
C PHE A 494 6.27 -6.61 -25.90
N SER A 495 5.78 -7.46 -26.82
CA SER A 495 4.90 -7.08 -27.93
C SER A 495 3.43 -7.33 -27.58
N ASP A 496 2.49 -6.75 -28.33
CA ASP A 496 1.07 -6.67 -27.95
C ASP A 496 0.33 -8.02 -27.79
N ASN A 497 0.85 -9.13 -28.35
CA ASN A 497 0.22 -10.46 -28.31
C ASN A 497 0.80 -11.36 -27.21
N LEU A 498 0.07 -11.53 -26.10
CA LEU A 498 0.48 -12.33 -24.92
C LEU A 498 0.86 -13.79 -25.24
N ASN A 499 0.22 -14.41 -26.25
CA ASN A 499 0.52 -15.81 -26.64
C ASN A 499 1.86 -15.94 -27.38
N ARG A 500 2.36 -14.85 -27.98
CA ARG A 500 3.71 -14.76 -28.58
C ARG A 500 4.73 -14.09 -27.65
N ALA A 501 4.25 -13.45 -26.59
CA ALA A 501 5.05 -12.65 -25.69
C ALA A 501 5.97 -13.47 -24.76
N HIS A 502 5.83 -14.81 -24.74
CA HIS A 502 6.63 -15.72 -23.91
C HIS A 502 6.73 -15.27 -22.45
N LEU A 503 5.56 -15.03 -21.85
CA LEU A 503 5.41 -14.60 -20.46
C LEU A 503 6.07 -15.58 -19.47
N ASP A 504 6.23 -16.85 -19.85
CA ASP A 504 6.99 -17.85 -19.10
C ASP A 504 8.48 -17.51 -18.98
N TYR A 505 9.13 -17.01 -20.04
CA TYR A 505 10.52 -16.55 -19.98
C TYR A 505 10.67 -15.32 -19.09
N PHE A 506 9.69 -14.41 -19.13
CA PHE A 506 9.68 -13.25 -18.23
C PHE A 506 9.58 -13.68 -16.76
N TYR A 507 8.73 -14.65 -16.43
CA TYR A 507 8.65 -15.18 -15.06
C TYR A 507 9.92 -15.93 -14.64
N TRP A 508 10.57 -16.68 -15.54
CA TRP A 508 11.87 -17.28 -15.24
C TRP A 508 12.97 -16.22 -15.03
N LEU A 509 12.96 -15.14 -15.81
CA LEU A 509 13.86 -14.01 -15.60
C LEU A 509 13.65 -13.38 -14.22
N LEU A 510 12.40 -13.11 -13.85
CA LEU A 510 12.08 -12.59 -12.51
C LEU A 510 12.53 -13.56 -11.40
N ALA A 511 12.33 -14.87 -11.57
CA ALA A 511 12.81 -15.87 -10.61
C ALA A 511 14.35 -15.83 -10.44
N ALA A 512 15.08 -15.70 -11.55
CA ALA A 512 16.54 -15.61 -11.54
C ALA A 512 17.02 -14.30 -10.90
N LEU A 513 16.43 -13.16 -11.28
CA LEU A 513 16.76 -11.85 -10.70
C LEU A 513 16.45 -11.80 -9.21
N SER A 514 15.31 -12.33 -8.76
CA SER A 514 14.97 -12.43 -7.34
C SER A 514 15.90 -13.38 -6.57
N SER A 515 16.46 -14.40 -7.22
CA SER A 515 17.49 -15.25 -6.60
C SER A 515 18.80 -14.49 -6.39
N VAL A 516 19.20 -13.65 -7.35
CA VAL A 516 20.37 -12.75 -7.21
C VAL A 516 20.10 -11.69 -6.13
N GLU A 517 18.91 -11.08 -6.14
CA GLU A 517 18.44 -10.14 -5.12
C GLU A 517 18.54 -10.75 -3.72
N LEU A 518 18.07 -12.00 -3.55
CA LEU A 518 18.15 -12.70 -2.26
C LEU A 518 19.59 -12.87 -1.78
N LEU A 519 20.55 -13.20 -2.67
CA LEU A 519 21.96 -13.32 -2.28
C LEU A 519 22.53 -11.97 -1.83
N LEU A 520 22.22 -10.88 -2.53
CA LEU A 520 22.64 -9.54 -2.14
C LEU A 520 21.98 -9.11 -0.83
N TYR A 521 20.69 -9.38 -0.66
CA TYR A 521 19.94 -9.16 0.57
C TYR A 521 20.60 -9.89 1.75
N LEU A 522 20.92 -11.17 1.60
CA LEU A 522 21.56 -11.97 2.66
C LEU A 522 22.95 -11.42 3.01
N TYR A 523 23.70 -10.92 2.04
CA TYR A 523 24.99 -10.28 2.28
C TYR A 523 24.83 -9.00 3.13
N LEU A 524 23.91 -8.10 2.76
CA LEU A 524 23.67 -6.86 3.51
C LEU A 524 22.98 -7.10 4.86
N ALA A 525 22.08 -8.07 4.95
CA ALA A 525 21.38 -8.41 6.18
C ALA A 525 22.34 -8.98 7.24
N ARG A 526 23.43 -9.64 6.83
CA ARG A 526 24.49 -10.12 7.74
C ARG A 526 25.33 -8.99 8.33
N SER A 527 25.56 -7.92 7.58
CA SER A 527 26.32 -6.76 8.05
C SER A 527 25.46 -5.73 8.80
N PHE A 528 24.13 -5.82 8.68
CA PHE A 528 23.22 -4.90 9.35
C PHE A 528 23.19 -5.09 10.88
N VAL A 529 23.44 -4.03 11.64
CA VAL A 529 23.33 -4.02 13.11
C VAL A 529 22.06 -3.29 13.52
N TYR A 530 21.20 -3.98 14.27
CA TYR A 530 19.97 -3.41 14.80
C TYR A 530 20.22 -2.27 15.78
N LYS A 531 19.31 -1.29 15.82
CA LYS A 531 19.30 -0.26 16.86
C LYS A 531 19.10 -0.90 18.25
N GLN A 532 20.01 -0.62 19.18
CA GLN A 532 19.90 -1.04 20.57
C GLN A 532 18.74 -0.30 21.25
N ARG A 533 17.78 -1.04 21.82
CA ARG A 533 16.78 -0.46 22.73
C ARG A 533 17.51 -0.16 24.05
N LYS A 534 17.73 1.11 24.40
CA LYS A 534 18.10 1.48 25.78
C LYS A 534 17.00 0.90 26.68
N LYS A 535 17.32 -0.13 27.49
CA LYS A 535 16.45 -0.54 28.60
C LYS A 535 16.28 0.72 29.46
N GLY A 536 15.05 1.21 29.61
CA GLY A 536 14.78 2.26 30.56
C GLY A 536 15.28 1.81 31.94
N SER A 537 16.11 2.64 32.59
CA SER A 537 16.34 2.53 34.03
C SER A 537 14.99 2.56 34.72
N GLY A 538 14.56 1.42 35.26
CA GLY A 538 13.26 1.31 35.90
C GLY A 538 12.80 -0.12 36.11
N ALA A 539 13.59 -0.90 36.85
CA ALA A 539 13.16 -2.03 37.67
C ALA A 539 14.39 -2.60 38.38
N ALA A 540 14.73 -2.01 39.52
CA ALA A 540 15.40 -2.71 40.61
C ALA A 540 14.32 -3.16 41.60
#